data_AF-A0A1H1W504-F1
#
_entry.id   AF-A0A1H1W504-F1
#
_cell.length_a   1.000
_cell.length_b   1.000
_cell.length_c   1.000
_cell.angle_alpha   90.00
_cell.angle_beta   90.00
_cell.angle_gamma   90.00
#
_symmetry.space_group_name_H-M   'P 1'
#
loop_
_entity.id
_entity.type
_entity.pdbx_description
1 polymer ?
#
loop_
_entity_poly.entity_id
_entity_poly.type
_entity_poly.pdbx_seq_one_letter_code
_entity_poly.pdbx_strand_id
1 'polypeptide(L)'
;MTESRTTGSWTLSGFAEKLEAWRAQTHPPDYAYQQVRGWWPSLQHQPRAVGVVVPGQPAVRFAWVPHCHLPDLGEGIRGVQCHYRVTGGRVICQFFVTAPLDRDIE
;
A
#
# COMPACT_ATOMS: atom_id res chain seq x y z
N MET A 1 -29.74 15.63 12.23
CA MET A 1 -29.64 14.17 12.46
C MET A 1 -28.45 13.70 11.67
N THR A 2 -27.30 13.58 12.34
CA THR A 2 -26.02 13.27 11.70
C THR A 2 -25.94 11.76 11.58
N GLU A 3 -26.05 11.23 10.36
CA GLU A 3 -25.93 9.80 10.10
C GLU A 3 -24.55 9.31 10.57
N SER A 4 -24.58 8.48 11.62
CA SER A 4 -23.47 7.62 12.02
C SER A 4 -23.11 6.73 10.84
N ARG A 5 -22.10 7.13 10.05
CA ARG A 5 -21.42 6.23 9.12
C ARG A 5 -20.88 5.07 9.94
N THR A 6 -21.54 3.94 9.87
CA THR A 6 -21.05 2.67 10.38
C THR A 6 -19.69 2.41 9.71
N THR A 7 -18.61 2.74 10.40
CA THR A 7 -17.26 2.24 10.09
C THR A 7 -17.30 0.75 10.34
N GLY A 8 -17.82 0.00 9.37
CA GLY A 8 -17.73 -1.46 9.38
C GLY A 8 -16.28 -1.84 9.66
N SER A 9 -16.05 -2.71 10.63
CA SER A 9 -14.70 -3.15 11.00
C SER A 9 -14.02 -3.77 9.79
N TRP A 10 -12.98 -3.11 9.29
CA TRP A 10 -12.24 -3.60 8.13
C TRP A 10 -11.24 -4.66 8.56
N THR A 11 -11.25 -5.82 7.90
CA THR A 11 -10.24 -6.86 8.12
C THR A 11 -9.12 -6.75 7.10
N LEU A 12 -7.88 -6.89 7.56
CA LEU A 12 -6.69 -6.89 6.71
C LEU A 12 -6.20 -8.32 6.46
N SER A 13 -5.74 -8.64 5.26
CA SER A 13 -5.29 -10.00 4.92
C SER A 13 -4.26 -10.05 3.80
N GLY A 14 -3.52 -11.15 3.72
CA GLY A 14 -2.51 -11.41 2.69
C GLY A 14 -1.19 -10.64 2.85
N PHE A 15 -1.13 -9.70 3.80
CA PHE A 15 -0.01 -8.78 3.91
C PHE A 15 1.34 -9.43 4.23
N ALA A 16 1.40 -10.25 5.29
CA ALA A 16 2.68 -10.80 5.75
C ALA A 16 3.39 -11.61 4.65
N GLU A 17 2.65 -12.49 3.97
CA GLU A 17 3.17 -13.28 2.85
C GLU A 17 3.70 -12.38 1.72
N LYS A 18 2.94 -11.36 1.32
CA LYS A 18 3.34 -10.46 0.23
C LYS A 18 4.50 -9.54 0.63
N LEU A 19 4.58 -9.13 1.89
CA LEU A 19 5.67 -8.31 2.40
C LEU A 19 6.98 -9.09 2.41
N GLU A 20 6.97 -10.33 2.89
CA GLU A 20 8.16 -11.20 2.86
C GLU A 20 8.59 -11.53 1.43
N ALA A 21 7.64 -11.83 0.54
CA ALA A 21 7.93 -12.07 -0.87
C ALA A 21 8.59 -10.86 -1.53
N TRP A 22 8.11 -9.65 -1.25
CA TRP A 22 8.73 -8.41 -1.72
C TRP A 22 10.13 -8.20 -1.12
N ARG A 23 10.29 -8.42 0.19
CA ARG A 23 11.60 -8.30 0.86
C ARG A 23 12.66 -9.20 0.21
N ALA A 24 12.29 -10.45 -0.08
CA ALA A 24 13.18 -11.42 -0.70
C ALA A 24 13.55 -11.09 -2.16
N GLN A 25 12.66 -10.40 -2.89
CA GLN A 25 12.91 -10.04 -4.29
C GLN A 25 13.71 -8.74 -4.42
N THR A 26 13.27 -7.70 -3.73
CA THR A 26 13.79 -6.34 -3.92
C THR A 26 14.96 -6.03 -3.00
N HIS A 27 15.16 -6.80 -1.92
CA HIS A 27 16.17 -6.54 -0.90
C HIS A 27 16.13 -5.08 -0.40
N PRO A 28 14.94 -4.56 -0.02
CA PRO A 28 14.82 -3.18 0.45
C PRO A 28 15.61 -3.01 1.75
N PRO A 29 16.12 -1.81 2.05
CA PRO A 29 16.67 -1.50 3.36
C PRO A 29 15.65 -1.76 4.48
N ASP A 30 16.14 -2.14 5.66
CA ASP A 30 15.27 -2.51 6.78
C ASP A 30 14.30 -1.38 7.18
N TYR A 31 14.71 -0.12 7.07
CA TYR A 31 13.82 1.01 7.39
C TYR A 31 12.57 1.03 6.50
N ALA A 32 12.72 0.76 5.20
CA ALA A 32 11.61 0.75 4.24
C ALA A 32 10.68 -0.44 4.55
N TYR A 33 11.27 -1.60 4.83
CA TYR A 33 10.50 -2.78 5.24
C TYR A 33 9.67 -2.51 6.51
N GLN A 34 10.24 -1.88 7.54
CA GLN A 34 9.50 -1.53 8.76
C GLN A 34 8.42 -0.47 8.51
N GLN A 35 8.66 0.50 7.63
CA GLN A 35 7.65 1.50 7.27
C GLN A 35 6.44 0.88 6.57
N VAL A 36 6.65 -0.01 5.60
CA VAL A 36 5.55 -0.74 4.94
C VAL A 36 4.76 -1.55 5.97
N ARG A 37 5.45 -2.24 6.88
CA ARG A 37 4.85 -3.00 7.97
C ARG A 37 4.01 -2.14 8.92
N GLY A 38 4.54 -0.99 9.33
CA GLY A 38 3.87 -0.07 10.24
C GLY A 38 2.69 0.65 9.61
N TRP A 39 2.73 0.90 8.31
CA TRP A 39 1.66 1.61 7.58
C TRP A 39 0.42 0.74 7.35
N TRP A 40 0.58 -0.56 7.08
CA TRP A 40 -0.53 -1.44 6.66
C TRP A 40 -1.81 -1.38 7.52
N PRO A 41 -1.75 -1.36 8.87
CA PRO A 41 -2.92 -1.17 9.72
C PRO A 41 -3.77 0.06 9.39
N SER A 42 -3.15 1.16 8.94
CA SER A 42 -3.84 2.42 8.65
C SER A 42 -4.88 2.30 7.53
N LEU A 43 -4.72 1.32 6.61
CA LEU A 43 -5.69 1.08 5.54
C LEU A 43 -7.07 0.67 6.06
N GLN A 44 -7.22 0.23 7.31
CA GLN A 44 -8.55 -0.05 7.89
C GLN A 44 -9.41 1.22 8.00
N HIS A 45 -8.81 2.40 8.15
CA HIS A 45 -9.58 3.62 8.35
C HIS A 45 -10.26 4.09 7.07
N GLN A 46 -9.53 4.09 5.94
CA GLN A 46 -10.02 4.64 4.68
C GLN A 46 -9.49 3.89 3.44
N PRO A 47 -9.74 2.58 3.31
CA PRO A 47 -9.10 1.76 2.27
C PRO A 47 -9.49 2.17 0.84
N ARG A 48 -10.65 2.84 0.66
CA ARG A 48 -11.10 3.33 -0.64
C ARG A 48 -10.71 4.79 -0.91
N ALA A 49 -10.38 5.57 0.10
CA ALA A 49 -9.98 6.96 -0.11
C ALA A 49 -8.49 7.06 -0.43
N VAL A 50 -7.66 6.25 0.24
CA VAL A 50 -6.21 6.28 0.12
C VAL A 50 -5.70 5.65 -1.20
N GLY A 51 -6.44 4.68 -1.76
CA GLY A 51 -5.99 3.94 -2.94
C GLY A 51 -6.53 4.47 -4.26
N VAL A 52 -5.69 4.49 -5.28
CA VAL A 52 -6.03 4.79 -6.68
C VAL A 52 -6.35 3.50 -7.41
N VAL A 53 -7.37 3.50 -8.27
CA VAL A 53 -7.73 2.31 -9.08
C VAL A 53 -6.65 2.06 -10.13
N VAL A 54 -6.20 0.80 -10.25
CA VAL A 54 -5.23 0.41 -11.27
C VAL A 54 -5.92 0.40 -12.65
N PRO A 55 -5.35 1.08 -13.67
CA PRO A 55 -5.89 1.04 -15.03
C PRO A 55 -6.03 -0.40 -15.55
N GLY A 56 -7.19 -0.72 -16.13
CA GLY A 56 -7.51 -2.08 -16.62
C GLY A 56 -7.81 -3.12 -15.54
N GLN A 57 -7.69 -2.79 -14.25
CA GLN A 57 -7.97 -3.69 -13.13
C GLN A 57 -8.86 -3.00 -12.08
N PRO A 58 -10.16 -2.78 -12.36
CA PRO A 58 -11.04 -1.96 -11.51
C PRO A 58 -11.25 -2.51 -10.09
N ALA A 59 -11.02 -3.81 -9.88
CA ALA A 59 -11.07 -4.45 -8.57
C ALA A 59 -9.80 -4.22 -7.71
N VAL A 60 -8.72 -3.74 -8.32
CA VAL A 60 -7.41 -3.54 -7.67
C VAL A 60 -7.17 -2.05 -7.51
N ARG A 61 -6.69 -1.69 -6.33
CA ARG A 61 -6.23 -0.35 -6.00
C ARG A 61 -4.77 -0.42 -5.61
N PHE A 62 -4.05 0.66 -5.81
CA PHE A 62 -2.72 0.83 -5.23
C PHE A 62 -2.71 2.07 -4.33
N ALA A 63 -1.92 2.02 -3.27
CA ALA A 63 -1.61 3.18 -2.44
C ALA A 63 -0.10 3.24 -2.25
N TRP A 64 0.44 4.45 -2.29
CA TRP A 64 1.81 4.69 -1.87
C TRP A 64 1.93 4.50 -0.36
N VAL A 65 3.03 3.86 0.05
CA VAL A 65 3.41 3.81 1.46
C VAL A 65 4.06 5.16 1.80
N PRO A 66 3.46 5.95 2.69
CA PRO A 66 3.92 7.30 2.98
C PRO A 66 5.32 7.29 3.57
N HIS A 67 6.15 8.24 3.15
CA HIS A 67 7.54 8.42 3.58
C HIS A 67 8.46 7.20 3.36
N CYS A 68 8.04 6.26 2.50
CA CYS A 68 8.80 5.07 2.17
C CYS A 68 9.59 5.26 0.88
N HIS A 69 10.72 5.96 1.02
CA HIS A 69 11.65 6.24 -0.08
C HIS A 69 12.77 5.22 -0.09
N LEU A 70 13.05 4.64 -1.26
CA LEU A 70 14.17 3.74 -1.47
C LEU A 70 15.41 4.52 -1.92
N PRO A 71 16.63 3.99 -1.66
CA PRO A 71 17.85 4.62 -2.14
C PRO A 71 17.81 4.80 -3.65
N ASP A 72 18.19 6.00 -4.08
CA ASP A 72 18.43 6.30 -5.48
C ASP A 72 19.71 5.59 -5.93
N LEU A 73 19.59 4.71 -6.92
CA LEU A 73 20.69 3.95 -7.50
C LEU A 73 21.16 4.55 -8.83
N GLY A 74 20.83 5.82 -9.10
CA GLY A 74 21.09 6.52 -10.36
C GLY A 74 19.89 6.51 -11.33
N GLU A 75 18.72 6.08 -10.86
CA GLU A 75 17.47 5.96 -11.65
C GLU A 75 16.38 6.92 -11.15
N GLY A 76 16.69 7.73 -10.13
CA GLY A 76 15.76 8.61 -9.46
C GLY A 76 15.20 8.01 -8.17
N ILE A 77 14.49 8.85 -7.42
CA ILE A 77 13.87 8.47 -6.15
C ILE A 77 12.71 7.51 -6.43
N ARG A 78 12.70 6.39 -5.73
CA ARG A 78 11.65 5.37 -5.83
C ARG A 78 10.89 5.27 -4.52
N GLY A 79 9.61 4.94 -4.62
CA GLY A 79 8.76 4.64 -3.49
C GLY A 79 8.21 3.23 -3.54
N VAL A 80 7.39 2.87 -2.55
CA VAL A 80 6.71 1.58 -2.48
C VAL A 80 5.21 1.77 -2.64
N GLN A 81 4.61 1.05 -3.57
CA GLN A 81 3.17 0.94 -3.76
C GLN A 81 2.69 -0.41 -3.21
N CYS A 82 1.63 -0.40 -2.40
CA CYS A 82 0.90 -1.60 -2.04
C CYS A 82 -0.32 -1.73 -2.93
N HIS A 83 -0.43 -2.84 -3.66
CA HIS A 83 -1.63 -3.17 -4.43
C HIS A 83 -2.56 -4.06 -3.61
N TYR A 84 -3.83 -3.70 -3.55
CA TYR A 84 -4.81 -4.40 -2.72
C TYR A 84 -6.21 -4.39 -3.34
N ARG A 85 -7.03 -5.34 -2.92
CA ARG A 85 -8.47 -5.41 -3.24
C ARG A 85 -9.30 -5.04 -2.03
N VAL A 86 -10.46 -4.43 -2.26
CA VAL A 86 -11.44 -4.10 -1.23
C VAL A 86 -12.73 -4.84 -1.53
N THR A 87 -13.10 -5.81 -0.68
CA THR A 87 -14.30 -6.64 -0.86
C THR A 87 -14.99 -6.90 0.47
N GLY A 88 -16.30 -6.67 0.57
CA GLY A 88 -17.12 -7.07 1.73
C GLY A 88 -16.54 -6.73 3.11
N GLY A 89 -15.99 -5.52 3.32
CA GLY A 89 -15.38 -5.16 4.61
C GLY A 89 -13.94 -5.68 4.80
N ARG A 90 -13.30 -6.20 3.76
CA ARG A 90 -11.94 -6.75 3.81
C ARG A 90 -11.01 -6.03 2.84
N VAL A 91 -9.79 -5.81 3.27
CA VAL A 91 -8.67 -5.30 2.47
C VAL A 91 -7.66 -6.43 2.32
N ILE A 92 -7.41 -6.84 1.07
CA ILE A 92 -6.56 -7.99 0.76
C ILE A 92 -5.35 -7.50 -0.04
N CYS A 93 -4.17 -7.56 0.56
CA CYS A 93 -2.92 -7.28 -0.13
C CYS A 93 -2.74 -8.27 -1.28
N GLN A 94 -2.34 -7.78 -2.46
CA GLN A 94 -2.07 -8.60 -3.64
C GLN A 94 -0.56 -8.72 -3.87
N PHE A 95 0.14 -7.59 -3.89
CA PHE A 95 1.59 -7.51 -4.09
C PHE A 95 2.09 -6.08 -3.80
N PHE A 96 3.41 -5.92 -3.76
CA PHE A 96 4.08 -4.62 -3.67
C PHE A 96 4.82 -4.33 -4.97
N VAL A 97 4.87 -3.05 -5.34
CA VAL A 97 5.63 -2.56 -6.49
C VAL A 97 6.55 -1.45 -5.99
N THR A 98 7.81 -1.49 -6.40
CA THR A 98 8.69 -0.33 -6.30
C THR A 98 8.62 0.46 -7.60
N ALA A 99 8.24 1.73 -7.51
CA ALA A 99 8.05 2.58 -8.67
C ALA A 99 8.74 3.94 -8.46
N PRO A 100 9.16 4.61 -9.55
CA PRO A 100 9.62 6.00 -9.47
C PRO A 100 8.55 6.87 -8.83
N LEU A 101 8.96 7.76 -7.93
CA LEU A 101 8.09 8.82 -7.44
C LEU A 101 8.08 9.94 -8.50
N ASP A 102 6.92 10.23 -9.07
CA ASP A 102 6.73 11.49 -9.77
C ASP A 102 6.91 12.63 -8.77
N ARG A 103 7.59 13.70 -9.19
CA ARG A 103 7.97 14.84 -8.33
C ARG A 103 6.82 15.57 -7.64
N ASP A 104 5.57 15.24 -7.98
CA ASP A 104 4.35 15.91 -7.50
C ASP A 104 3.59 15.15 -6.40
N ILE A 105 4.14 14.05 -5.86
CA ILE A 105 3.54 13.31 -4.74
C ILE A 105 4.30 13.65 -3.44
N GLU A 106 4.04 14.83 -2.88
CA GLU A 106 4.36 15.22 -1.50
C GLU A 106 3.09 15.52 -0.70
#